data_AF-A0A442LLY3-F1
#
_entry.id   AF-A0A442LLY3-F1
#
_cell.length_a   1.000
_cell.length_b   1.000
_cell.length_c   1.000
_cell.angle_alpha   90.00
_cell.angle_beta   90.00
_cell.angle_gamma   90.00
#
_symmetry.space_group_name_H-M   'P 1'
#
loop_
_entity.id
_entity.type
_entity.pdbx_description
1 polymer ?
#
loop_
_entity_poly.entity_id
_entity_poly.type
_entity_poly.pdbx_seq_one_letter_code
_entity_poly.pdbx_strand_id
1 'polypeptide(L)' 'MATIKVDGRDVGEILIAEGVARPWTGKRRSWCD' A
#
# COMPACT_ATOMS: atom_id res chain seq x y z
N MET A 1 6.47 -7.04 9.56
CA MET A 1 5.68 -6.74 8.36
C MET A 1 4.49 -7.66 8.36
N ALA A 2 3.30 -7.14 8.07
CA ALA A 2 2.08 -7.93 7.96
C ALA A 2 1.41 -7.63 6.62
N THR A 3 0.69 -8.61 6.10
CA THR A 3 0.05 -8.57 4.78
C THR A 3 -1.41 -8.90 4.97
N ILE A 4 -2.30 -8.02 4.51
CA ILE A 4 -3.75 -8.18 4.64
C ILE A 4 -4.30 -8.56 3.29
N LYS A 5 -5.14 -9.59 3.26
CA LYS A 5 -5.80 -10.08 2.06
C LYS A 5 -7.32 -10.02 2.21
N VAL A 6 -8.00 -9.65 1.13
CA VAL A 6 -9.46 -9.72 1.00
C VAL A 6 -9.74 -10.46 -0.31
N ASP A 7 -10.61 -11.48 -0.25
CA ASP A 7 -10.92 -12.34 -1.41
C ASP A 7 -9.68 -12.92 -2.11
N GLY A 8 -8.64 -13.23 -1.33
CA GLY A 8 -7.37 -13.75 -1.83
C GLY A 8 -6.42 -12.71 -2.43
N ARG A 9 -6.85 -11.45 -2.58
CA ARG A 9 -6.07 -10.35 -3.15
C ARG A 9 -5.41 -9.53 -2.04
N ASP A 10 -4.19 -9.06 -2.29
CA ASP A 10 -3.47 -8.18 -1.37
C ASP A 10 -4.10 -6.79 -1.34
N VAL A 11 -4.41 -6.29 -0.13
CA VAL A 11 -5.02 -4.96 0.02
C VAL A 11 -4.06 -3.85 -0.39
N GLY A 12 -2.75 -4.00 -0.14
CA GLY A 12 -1.76 -3.02 -0.57
C GLY A 12 -1.69 -2.89 -2.09
N GLU A 13 -1.73 -4.00 -2.80
CA GLU A 13 -1.80 -4.02 -4.27
C GLU A 13 -3.06 -3.32 -4.79
N ILE A 14 -4.22 -3.57 -4.18
CA ILE A 14 -5.47 -2.88 -4.52
C ILE A 14 -5.33 -1.38 -4.35
N LEU A 15 -4.83 -0.91 -3.19
CA LEU A 15 -4.70 0.51 -2.90
C LEU A 15 -3.71 1.23 -3.84
N ILE A 16 -2.65 0.55 -4.26
CA ILE A 16 -1.69 1.09 -5.22
C ILE A 16 -2.33 1.18 -6.61
N ALA A 17 -3.08 0.15 -7.04
CA ALA A 17 -3.77 0.14 -8.32
C ALA A 17 -4.83 1.24 -8.44
N GLU A 18 -5.57 1.50 -7.36
CA GLU A 18 -6.57 2.58 -7.30
C GLU A 18 -5.95 3.99 -7.15
N GLY A 19 -4.62 4.10 -7.02
CA GLY A 19 -3.92 5.38 -6.91
C GLY A 19 -4.08 6.09 -5.57
N VAL A 20 -4.67 5.44 -4.57
CA VAL A 20 -4.86 5.98 -3.21
C VAL A 20 -3.66 5.72 -2.30
N ALA A 21 -2.74 4.85 -2.70
CA ALA A 21 -1.50 4.56 -2.00
C ALA A 21 -0.27 4.55 -2.92
N ARG A 22 0.92 4.50 -2.31
CA ARG A 22 2.22 4.45 -3.00
C ARG A 22 3.01 3.21 -2.56
N PRO A 23 3.82 2.60 -3.44
CA PRO A 23 4.70 1.50 -3.06
C PRO A 23 5.64 1.87 -1.90
N TRP A 24 5.85 0.92 -0.99
CA TRP A 24 6.80 1.10 0.10
C TRP A 24 8.24 1.06 -0.42
N THR A 25 9.00 2.13 -0.18
CA THR A 25 10.40 2.25 -0.64
C THR A 25 11.42 2.08 0.50
N GLY A 26 11.07 1.34 1.55
CA GLY A 26 11.98 1.07 2.68
C GLY A 26 12.07 2.17 3.75
N LYS A 27 11.42 3.32 3.56
CA LYS A 27 11.36 4.41 4.55
C LYS A 27 10.02 5.14 4.51
N ARG A 28 9.57 5.62 5.68
CA ARG A 28 8.35 6.41 5.81
C ARG A 28 8.60 7.79 5.21
N ARG A 29 7.66 8.26 4.39
CA ARG A 29 7.64 9.65 3.92
C ARG A 29 6.73 10.47 4.82
N SER A 30 6.95 11.78 4.86
CA SER A 30 5.97 12.73 5.40
C SER A 30 4.66 12.61 4.63
N TRP A 31 3.58 13.05 5.26
CA TRP A 31 2.26 13.02 4.65
C TRP A 31 2.12 14.10 3.56
N CYS A 32 2.57 15.31 3.89
CA CYS A 32 2.72 16.40 2.92
C CYS A 32 4.17 16.47 2.46
N ASP A 33 4.37 17.00 1.26
CA ASP A 33 5.67 17.49 0.83
C ASP A 33 6.04 18.78 1.59
#